data_AF-A0A6N6KC37-F1
#
_entry.id   AF-A0A6N6KC37-F1
#
_cell.length_a   1.000
_cell.length_b   1.000
_cell.length_c   1.000
_cell.angle_alpha   90.00
_cell.angle_beta   90.00
_cell.angle_gamma   90.00
#
_symmetry.space_group_name_H-M   'P 1'
#
loop_
_entity.id
_entity.type
_entity.pdbx_description
1 polymer ?
#
loop_
_entity_poly.entity_id
_entity_poly.type
_entity_poly.pdbx_seq_one_letter_code
_entity_poly.pdbx_strand_id
1 'polypeptide(L)'
;AIPFKLVLNFSPDLLLKSVFDKRKIPVNYHCYGLKKTQKPEAEFEVARDKPTIYNFLGDPKVPGSLIYTYKALFEYLKSLYENKPFDVKFRDYLSSIQNFIFLGFSYEKWYLSLMLHILEFLKETPGIQRSIHGHMISCEKNEKKHPGPSSERNGNMLTFYQNEMKVDFIEECDVQEFILQLYGACGHLGILRTQVPKPQLKEKVDKEIIKGKIDNAIKLIIEFLDKNKLEKKKNAIIRLQGNYNANKDKFQQKLIKKEDFEVEENNFKKYLLELASNFG
;
A
#
# COMPACT_ATOMS: atom_id res chain seq x y z
N ALA A 1 1.20 8.44 9.51
CA ALA A 1 0.66 8.55 8.13
C ALA A 1 -0.86 8.66 8.20
N ILE A 2 -1.51 9.30 7.23
CA ILE A 2 -2.99 9.41 7.22
C ILE A 2 -3.60 7.99 7.14
N PRO A 3 -4.60 7.65 7.96
CA PRO A 3 -5.06 6.28 8.13
C PRO A 3 -6.05 5.80 7.05
N PHE A 4 -5.78 6.05 5.77
CA PHE A 4 -6.62 5.53 4.68
C PHE A 4 -6.59 4.02 4.66
N LYS A 5 -7.76 3.36 4.72
CA LYS A 5 -7.86 1.90 4.70
C LYS A 5 -7.85 1.34 3.27
N LEU A 6 -8.48 2.06 2.34
CA LEU A 6 -8.58 1.72 0.94
C LEU A 6 -8.21 2.93 0.10
N VAL A 7 -7.42 2.73 -0.95
CA VAL A 7 -7.09 3.73 -1.95
C VAL A 7 -7.43 3.16 -3.32
N LEU A 8 -8.34 3.82 -4.02
CA LEU A 8 -8.72 3.46 -5.38
C LEU A 8 -7.89 4.32 -6.32
N ASN A 9 -6.97 3.69 -7.05
CA ASN A 9 -6.14 4.37 -8.02
C ASN A 9 -6.72 4.18 -9.42
N PHE A 10 -6.83 5.29 -10.14
CA PHE A 10 -7.27 5.30 -11.52
C PHE A 10 -6.24 5.94 -12.46
N SER A 11 -4.99 6.05 -12.02
CA SER A 11 -3.87 6.32 -12.91
C SER A 11 -3.26 5.01 -13.40
N PRO A 12 -2.86 4.88 -14.68
CA PRO A 12 -2.13 3.71 -15.16
C PRO A 12 -0.69 3.62 -14.59
N ASP A 13 -0.22 4.61 -13.84
CA ASP A 13 1.11 4.64 -13.26
C ASP A 13 1.25 3.79 -11.97
N LEU A 14 2.51 3.59 -11.56
CA LEU A 14 2.88 2.88 -10.33
C LEU A 14 3.45 3.81 -9.26
N LEU A 15 3.26 5.12 -9.38
CA LEU A 15 3.85 6.11 -8.47
C LEU A 15 3.36 5.86 -7.05
N LEU A 16 2.05 5.68 -6.87
CA LEU A 16 1.48 5.43 -5.55
C LEU A 16 2.09 4.17 -4.91
N LYS A 17 2.05 3.04 -5.61
CA LYS A 17 2.66 1.78 -5.16
C LYS A 17 4.16 1.97 -4.82
N SER A 18 4.90 2.68 -5.69
CA SER A 18 6.32 2.92 -5.48
C SER A 18 6.62 3.74 -4.22
N VAL A 19 5.73 4.66 -3.83
CA VAL A 19 5.88 5.44 -2.59
C VAL A 19 5.70 4.55 -1.37
N PHE A 20 4.72 3.64 -1.39
CA PHE A 20 4.53 2.65 -0.31
C PHE A 20 5.75 1.71 -0.22
N ASP A 21 6.23 1.20 -1.36
CA ASP A 21 7.42 0.34 -1.44
C ASP A 21 8.68 1.07 -0.91
N LYS A 22 8.93 2.31 -1.37
CA LYS A 22 10.06 3.15 -0.94
C LYS A 22 10.02 3.45 0.55
N ARG A 23 8.82 3.72 1.09
CA ARG A 23 8.61 3.97 2.52
C ARG A 23 8.51 2.70 3.35
N LYS A 24 8.60 1.51 2.72
CA LYS A 24 8.46 0.19 3.33
C LYS A 24 7.18 0.06 4.17
N ILE A 25 6.09 0.68 3.70
CA ILE A 25 4.78 0.57 4.35
C ILE A 25 4.12 -0.67 3.76
N PRO A 26 3.74 -1.67 4.59
CA PRO A 26 3.07 -2.87 4.08
C PRO A 26 1.75 -2.45 3.44
N VAL A 27 1.47 -2.96 2.23
CA VAL A 27 0.26 -2.64 1.46
C VAL A 27 -0.30 -3.91 0.82
N ASN A 28 -1.61 -4.07 0.82
CA ASN A 28 -2.31 -5.03 -0.03
C ASN A 28 -2.50 -4.37 -1.40
N TYR A 29 -1.92 -4.93 -2.45
CA TYR A 29 -2.00 -4.36 -3.79
C TYR A 29 -2.77 -5.29 -4.71
N HIS A 30 -3.80 -4.74 -5.34
CA HIS A 30 -4.64 -5.42 -6.32
C HIS A 30 -4.70 -4.57 -7.60
N CYS A 31 -4.84 -5.22 -8.74
CA CYS A 31 -5.02 -4.53 -10.02
C CYS A 31 -5.99 -5.31 -10.90
N TYR A 32 -6.78 -4.60 -11.69
CA TYR A 32 -7.68 -5.26 -12.63
C TYR A 32 -6.91 -6.12 -13.64
N GLY A 33 -7.39 -7.34 -13.93
CA GLY A 33 -6.83 -8.21 -14.97
C GLY A 33 -7.90 -8.75 -15.91
N LEU A 34 -7.83 -8.40 -17.21
CA LEU A 34 -8.79 -8.87 -18.24
C LEU A 34 -8.81 -10.39 -18.42
N LYS A 35 -7.71 -11.07 -18.10
CA LYS A 35 -7.58 -12.53 -18.24
C LYS A 35 -7.63 -13.21 -16.88
N LYS A 36 -8.59 -14.13 -16.71
CA LYS A 36 -8.73 -15.09 -15.58
C LYS A 36 -7.51 -16.00 -15.33
N THR A 37 -6.37 -15.74 -15.98
CA THR A 37 -5.13 -16.50 -15.87
C THR A 37 -4.27 -16.10 -14.68
N GLN A 38 -4.69 -15.13 -13.88
CA GLN A 38 -3.98 -14.80 -12.66
C GLN A 38 -4.39 -15.81 -11.59
N LYS A 39 -3.38 -16.40 -10.91
CA LYS A 39 -3.53 -17.17 -9.68
C LYS A 39 -4.59 -16.50 -8.78
N PRO A 40 -5.35 -17.25 -7.96
CA PRO A 40 -6.37 -16.66 -7.10
C PRO A 40 -5.76 -15.43 -6.44
N GLU A 41 -6.25 -14.25 -6.82
CA GLU A 41 -5.81 -13.01 -6.20
C GLU A 41 -5.94 -13.24 -4.70
N ALA A 42 -4.91 -12.89 -3.94
CA ALA A 42 -4.97 -12.99 -2.48
C ALA A 42 -6.31 -12.38 -2.05
N GLU A 43 -7.07 -13.09 -1.21
CA GLU A 43 -8.41 -12.66 -0.83
C GLU A 43 -8.38 -11.18 -0.40
N PHE A 44 -9.39 -10.42 -0.83
CA PHE A 44 -9.43 -9.01 -0.47
C PHE A 44 -9.51 -8.85 1.05
N GLU A 45 -8.47 -8.26 1.62
CA GLU A 45 -8.37 -7.99 3.05
C GLU A 45 -8.07 -6.51 3.28
N VAL A 46 -8.81 -5.89 4.18
CA VAL A 46 -8.57 -4.51 4.61
C VAL A 46 -8.18 -4.52 6.07
N ALA A 47 -6.90 -4.24 6.34
CA ALA A 47 -6.39 -4.13 7.70
C ALA A 47 -6.06 -2.68 8.07
N ARG A 48 -6.15 -2.37 9.36
CA ARG A 48 -5.79 -1.04 9.89
C ARG A 48 -4.33 -0.71 9.60
N ASP A 49 -3.44 -1.70 9.67
CA ASP A 49 -1.99 -1.51 9.57
C ASP A 49 -1.46 -1.73 8.15
N LYS A 50 -2.26 -2.35 7.29
CA LYS A 50 -1.95 -2.66 5.89
C LYS A 50 -3.06 -2.10 4.99
N PRO A 51 -2.91 -0.87 4.46
CA PRO A 51 -3.90 -0.30 3.57
C PRO A 51 -3.98 -1.12 2.29
N THR A 52 -5.13 -1.06 1.63
CA THR A 52 -5.34 -1.73 0.34
C THR A 52 -5.33 -0.70 -0.77
N ILE A 53 -4.54 -0.94 -1.81
CA ILE A 53 -4.52 -0.17 -3.06
C ILE A 53 -5.12 -1.03 -4.14
N TYR A 54 -6.17 -0.53 -4.79
CA TYR A 54 -6.77 -1.17 -5.95
C TYR A 54 -6.53 -0.30 -7.19
N ASN A 55 -5.80 -0.83 -8.18
CA ASN A 55 -5.55 -0.13 -9.44
C ASN A 55 -6.55 -0.54 -10.53
N PHE A 56 -7.46 0.38 -10.86
CA PHE A 56 -8.56 0.14 -11.79
C PHE A 56 -8.11 0.04 -13.25
N LEU A 57 -7.08 0.79 -13.63
CA LEU A 57 -6.57 0.79 -15.01
C LEU A 57 -5.47 -0.26 -15.24
N GLY A 58 -5.32 -1.19 -14.31
CA GLY A 58 -4.34 -2.27 -14.37
C GLY A 58 -2.94 -1.87 -13.95
N ASP A 59 -1.98 -2.77 -14.16
CA ASP A 59 -0.57 -2.59 -13.79
C ASP A 59 0.32 -2.82 -15.03
N PRO A 60 1.17 -1.87 -15.44
CA PRO A 60 2.03 -2.05 -16.61
C PRO A 60 3.00 -3.23 -16.49
N LYS A 61 3.27 -3.73 -15.27
CA LYS A 61 4.09 -4.92 -15.02
C LYS A 61 3.30 -6.23 -15.14
N VAL A 62 1.98 -6.18 -15.14
CA VAL A 62 1.12 -7.36 -15.25
C VAL A 62 0.57 -7.46 -16.68
N PRO A 63 1.02 -8.45 -17.48
CA PRO A 63 0.64 -8.56 -18.88
C PRO A 63 -0.88 -8.66 -19.07
N GLY A 64 -1.43 -7.81 -19.94
CA GLY A 64 -2.86 -7.81 -20.27
C GLY A 64 -3.78 -7.25 -19.18
N SER A 65 -3.23 -6.61 -18.14
CA SER A 65 -4.01 -5.88 -17.14
C SER A 65 -4.28 -4.43 -17.53
N LEU A 66 -3.31 -3.79 -18.21
CA LEU A 66 -3.30 -2.36 -18.46
C LEU A 66 -4.42 -1.93 -19.41
N ILE A 67 -5.23 -0.98 -18.97
CA ILE A 67 -6.30 -0.34 -19.75
C ILE A 67 -5.78 1.02 -20.24
N TYR A 68 -5.38 1.07 -21.50
CA TYR A 68 -4.85 2.30 -22.13
C TYR A 68 -5.45 2.59 -23.50
N THR A 69 -6.35 1.73 -24.00
CA THR A 69 -7.06 1.91 -25.26
C THR A 69 -8.56 2.00 -25.02
N TYR A 70 -9.29 2.71 -25.87
CA TYR A 70 -10.75 2.78 -25.80
C TYR A 70 -11.41 1.40 -25.89
N LYS A 71 -10.86 0.51 -26.73
CA LYS A 71 -11.34 -0.88 -26.83
C LYS A 71 -11.18 -1.62 -25.50
N ALA A 72 -10.00 -1.54 -24.88
CA ALA A 72 -9.76 -2.19 -23.58
C ALA A 72 -10.64 -1.59 -22.47
N LEU A 73 -10.89 -0.27 -22.50
CA LEU A 73 -11.80 0.38 -21.56
C LEU A 73 -13.24 -0.11 -21.75
N PHE A 74 -13.71 -0.23 -22.98
CA PHE A 74 -15.04 -0.75 -23.28
C PHE A 74 -15.18 -2.22 -22.86
N GLU A 75 -14.20 -3.06 -23.17
CA GLU A 75 -14.17 -4.46 -22.72
C GLU A 75 -14.14 -4.56 -21.19
N TYR A 76 -13.44 -3.65 -20.52
CA TYR A 76 -13.44 -3.55 -19.06
C TYR A 76 -14.84 -3.21 -18.52
N LEU A 77 -15.46 -2.13 -19.01
CA LEU A 77 -16.81 -1.74 -18.59
C LEU A 77 -17.79 -2.90 -18.80
N LYS A 78 -17.74 -3.54 -19.96
CA LYS A 78 -18.55 -4.72 -20.27
C LYS A 78 -18.31 -5.86 -19.28
N SER A 79 -17.05 -6.11 -18.89
CA SER A 79 -16.73 -7.16 -17.92
C SER A 79 -17.33 -6.88 -16.54
N LEU A 80 -17.44 -5.61 -16.14
CA LEU A 80 -18.09 -5.23 -14.88
C LEU A 80 -19.55 -5.67 -14.84
N TYR A 81 -20.29 -5.44 -15.92
CA TYR A 81 -21.70 -5.81 -16.04
C TYR A 81 -21.91 -7.33 -16.14
N GLU A 82 -21.11 -8.02 -16.95
CA GLU A 82 -21.35 -9.42 -17.29
C GLU A 82 -20.82 -10.42 -16.25
N ASN A 83 -19.64 -10.15 -15.68
CA ASN A 83 -18.88 -11.17 -14.96
C ASN A 83 -18.62 -10.86 -13.49
N LYS A 84 -19.11 -9.72 -12.97
CA LYS A 84 -18.89 -9.25 -11.58
C LYS A 84 -17.44 -9.53 -11.15
N PRO A 85 -16.43 -8.95 -11.81
CA PRO A 85 -15.03 -9.39 -11.74
C PRO A 85 -14.39 -9.12 -10.37
N PHE A 86 -15.11 -8.47 -9.47
CA PHE A 86 -14.66 -8.14 -8.13
C PHE A 86 -15.06 -9.20 -7.11
N ASP A 87 -14.11 -9.50 -6.21
CA ASP A 87 -14.36 -10.29 -5.00
C ASP A 87 -15.61 -9.76 -4.26
N VAL A 88 -16.42 -10.67 -3.74
CA VAL A 88 -17.60 -10.34 -2.91
C VAL A 88 -17.17 -9.50 -1.72
N LYS A 89 -16.04 -9.84 -1.07
CA LYS A 89 -15.50 -9.07 0.05
C LYS A 89 -15.16 -7.63 -0.33
N PHE A 90 -14.64 -7.41 -1.54
CA PHE A 90 -14.33 -6.06 -2.04
C PHE A 90 -15.60 -5.24 -2.21
N ARG A 91 -16.63 -5.83 -2.82
CA ARG A 91 -17.92 -5.16 -3.03
C ARG A 91 -18.62 -4.85 -1.72
N ASP A 92 -18.70 -5.81 -0.80
CA ASP A 92 -19.29 -5.61 0.52
C ASP A 92 -18.59 -4.48 1.29
N TYR A 93 -17.25 -4.44 1.21
CA TYR A 93 -16.46 -3.36 1.81
C TYR A 93 -16.74 -2.02 1.15
N LEU A 94 -16.73 -1.93 -0.19
CA LEU A 94 -17.08 -0.70 -0.91
C LEU A 94 -18.48 -0.21 -0.57
N SER A 95 -19.47 -1.10 -0.50
CA SER A 95 -20.84 -0.77 -0.13
C SER A 95 -20.96 -0.25 1.30
N SER A 96 -20.02 -0.59 2.20
CA SER A 96 -19.95 -0.06 3.58
C SER A 96 -19.37 1.35 3.67
N ILE A 97 -18.66 1.83 2.64
CA ILE A 97 -18.02 3.15 2.64
C ILE A 97 -19.08 4.23 2.43
N GLN A 98 -19.08 5.20 3.35
CA GLN A 98 -19.97 6.36 3.30
C GLN A 98 -19.38 7.49 2.47
N ASN A 99 -18.10 7.82 2.71
CA ASN A 99 -17.46 9.01 2.16
C ASN A 99 -16.25 8.65 1.29
N PHE A 100 -16.16 9.29 0.13
CA PHE A 100 -15.00 9.23 -0.75
C PHE A 100 -14.32 10.59 -0.82
N ILE A 101 -12.99 10.61 -0.88
CA ILE A 101 -12.20 11.82 -1.13
C ILE A 101 -11.57 11.65 -2.51
N PHE A 102 -11.95 12.52 -3.44
CA PHE A 102 -11.42 12.54 -4.81
C PHE A 102 -10.29 13.54 -4.90
N LEU A 103 -9.09 13.05 -5.24
CA LEU A 103 -7.86 13.85 -5.35
C LEU A 103 -7.29 13.74 -6.76
N GLY A 104 -6.94 14.88 -7.36
CA GLY A 104 -6.30 14.92 -8.68
C GLY A 104 -7.24 14.69 -9.87
N PHE A 105 -8.55 14.87 -9.66
CA PHE A 105 -9.54 14.81 -10.72
C PHE A 105 -9.86 16.21 -11.25
N SER A 106 -10.05 16.31 -12.56
CA SER A 106 -10.62 17.48 -13.22
C SER A 106 -12.06 17.15 -13.58
N TYR A 107 -13.01 17.94 -13.08
CA TYR A 107 -14.43 17.68 -13.27
C TYR A 107 -14.88 17.90 -14.72
N GLU A 108 -14.15 18.73 -15.46
CA GLU A 108 -14.37 18.96 -16.89
C GLU A 108 -14.11 17.71 -17.75
N LYS A 109 -13.39 16.72 -17.21
CA LYS A 109 -13.05 15.51 -17.96
C LYS A 109 -14.20 14.51 -17.95
N TRP A 110 -14.61 14.08 -19.14
CA TRP A 110 -15.66 13.08 -19.34
C TRP A 110 -15.41 11.75 -18.60
N TYR A 111 -14.14 11.38 -18.36
CA TYR A 111 -13.84 10.12 -17.70
C TYR A 111 -14.23 10.12 -16.22
N LEU A 112 -14.36 11.29 -15.57
CA LEU A 112 -14.78 11.38 -14.17
C LEU A 112 -16.20 10.84 -14.00
N SER A 113 -17.14 11.27 -14.85
CA SER A 113 -18.52 10.77 -14.78
C SER A 113 -18.55 9.25 -14.95
N LEU A 114 -17.77 8.70 -15.89
CA LEU A 114 -17.64 7.26 -16.06
C LEU A 114 -17.12 6.57 -14.79
N MET A 115 -16.11 7.13 -14.13
CA MET A 115 -15.55 6.55 -12.90
C MET A 115 -16.53 6.58 -11.74
N LEU A 116 -17.28 7.67 -11.60
CA LEU A 116 -18.32 7.76 -10.58
C LEU A 116 -19.42 6.72 -10.83
N HIS A 117 -19.83 6.51 -12.10
CA HIS A 117 -20.77 5.45 -12.46
C HIS A 117 -20.22 4.05 -12.17
N ILE A 118 -18.93 3.80 -12.45
CA ILE A 118 -18.28 2.53 -12.08
C ILE A 118 -18.36 2.33 -10.56
N LEU A 119 -18.02 3.35 -9.77
CA LEU A 119 -18.07 3.25 -8.31
C LEU A 119 -19.50 3.02 -7.81
N GLU A 120 -20.49 3.67 -8.43
CA GLU A 120 -21.89 3.53 -8.04
C GLU A 120 -22.37 2.10 -8.31
N PHE A 121 -22.13 1.61 -9.53
CA PHE A 121 -22.39 0.25 -9.93
C PHE A 121 -21.72 -0.77 -8.98
N LEU A 122 -20.52 -0.47 -8.47
CA LEU A 122 -19.83 -1.35 -7.52
C LEU A 122 -20.39 -1.31 -6.10
N LYS A 123 -21.03 -0.21 -5.70
CA LYS A 123 -21.74 -0.10 -4.42
C LYS A 123 -23.13 -0.70 -4.48
N GLU A 124 -23.76 -0.75 -5.65
CA GLU A 124 -25.09 -1.30 -5.84
C GLU A 124 -25.16 -2.74 -5.31
N THR A 125 -25.91 -2.88 -4.22
CA THR A 125 -26.28 -4.17 -3.66
C THR A 125 -27.71 -4.44 -4.14
N PRO A 126 -28.05 -5.66 -4.61
CA PRO A 126 -29.42 -5.96 -5.03
C PRO A 126 -30.42 -5.61 -3.91
N GLY A 127 -31.32 -4.67 -4.18
CA GLY A 127 -32.36 -4.22 -3.24
C GLY A 127 -31.99 -3.05 -2.31
N ILE A 128 -30.77 -2.50 -2.37
CA ILE A 128 -30.39 -1.30 -1.60
C ILE A 128 -29.62 -0.33 -2.50
N GLN A 129 -30.30 0.76 -2.90
CA GLN A 129 -29.67 1.86 -3.63
C GLN A 129 -28.87 2.71 -2.64
N ARG A 130 -27.54 2.72 -2.76
CA ARG A 130 -26.66 3.57 -1.94
C ARG A 130 -25.92 4.54 -2.85
N SER A 131 -26.32 5.81 -2.82
CA SER A 131 -25.57 6.86 -3.51
C SER A 131 -24.15 7.01 -2.95
N ILE A 132 -23.21 7.34 -3.81
CA ILE A 132 -21.89 7.81 -3.41
C ILE A 132 -22.07 9.20 -2.82
N HIS A 133 -21.52 9.46 -1.63
CA HIS A 133 -21.29 10.82 -1.17
C HIS A 133 -19.79 11.05 -1.23
N GLY A 134 -19.40 12.06 -2.00
CA GLY A 134 -18.01 12.32 -2.34
C GLY A 134 -17.63 13.76 -2.03
N HIS A 135 -16.41 13.98 -1.57
CA HIS A 135 -15.80 15.31 -1.52
C HIS A 135 -14.68 15.37 -2.57
N MET A 136 -14.79 16.29 -3.51
CA MET A 136 -13.82 16.50 -4.58
C MET A 136 -13.01 17.74 -4.32
N ILE A 137 -11.69 17.60 -4.37
CA ILE A 137 -10.77 18.72 -4.26
C ILE A 137 -10.24 19.00 -5.65
N SER A 138 -10.70 20.10 -6.24
CA SER A 138 -10.29 20.50 -7.58
C SER A 138 -8.89 21.11 -7.54
N CYS A 139 -7.98 20.58 -8.36
CA CYS A 139 -6.65 21.17 -8.54
C CYS A 139 -6.64 22.35 -9.52
N GLU A 140 -7.77 22.60 -10.19
CA GLU A 140 -7.86 23.70 -11.14
C GLU A 140 -7.95 24.99 -10.34
N LYS A 141 -6.78 25.62 -10.13
CA LYS A 141 -6.74 27.06 -9.88
C LYS A 141 -7.65 27.67 -10.92
N ASN A 142 -8.63 28.46 -10.48
CA ASN A 142 -9.47 29.29 -11.32
C ASN A 142 -8.58 30.14 -12.26
N GLU A 143 -8.11 29.56 -13.37
CA GLU A 143 -7.44 30.26 -14.43
C GLU A 143 -8.51 31.05 -15.15
N LYS A 144 -8.81 32.21 -14.55
CA LYS A 144 -9.52 33.34 -15.10
C LYS A 144 -10.91 33.00 -15.65
N LYS A 145 -11.91 33.50 -14.93
CA LYS A 145 -13.22 33.92 -15.43
C LYS A 145 -13.08 34.60 -16.82
N HIS A 146 -13.08 33.82 -17.88
CA HIS A 146 -13.41 34.31 -19.21
C HIS A 146 -14.92 34.12 -19.35
N PRO A 147 -15.72 35.20 -19.43
CA PRO A 147 -17.15 35.12 -19.63
C PRO A 147 -17.37 34.68 -21.08
N GLY A 148 -17.28 33.39 -21.30
CA GLY A 148 -17.56 32.72 -22.55
C GLY A 148 -18.47 31.52 -22.30
N PRO A 149 -18.98 30.87 -23.36
CA PRO A 149 -19.89 29.73 -23.28
C PRO A 149 -19.32 28.52 -22.53
N SER A 150 -18.02 28.50 -22.22
CA SER A 150 -17.38 27.53 -21.32
C SER A 150 -17.77 27.73 -19.85
N SER A 151 -18.00 28.96 -19.39
CA SER A 151 -18.35 29.24 -17.98
C SER A 151 -19.74 28.72 -17.60
N GLU A 152 -20.73 28.83 -18.50
CA GLU A 152 -22.06 28.24 -18.31
C GLU A 152 -22.04 26.70 -18.41
N ARG A 153 -21.25 26.14 -19.33
CA ARG A 153 -21.03 24.68 -19.40
C ARG A 153 -20.42 24.14 -18.11
N ASN A 154 -19.47 24.86 -17.54
CA ASN A 154 -18.81 24.46 -16.30
C ASN A 154 -19.79 24.52 -15.11
N GLY A 155 -20.65 25.54 -15.03
CA GLY A 155 -21.70 25.65 -14.02
C GLY A 155 -22.74 24.51 -14.11
N ASN A 156 -23.18 24.16 -15.32
CA ASN A 156 -24.11 23.04 -15.52
C ASN A 156 -23.48 21.68 -15.14
N MET A 157 -22.19 21.50 -15.44
CA MET A 157 -21.48 20.27 -15.11
C MET A 157 -21.26 20.13 -13.59
N LEU A 158 -20.92 21.23 -12.91
CA LEU A 158 -20.82 21.26 -11.44
C LEU A 158 -22.15 20.90 -10.79
N THR A 159 -23.23 21.51 -11.28
CA THR A 159 -24.60 21.26 -10.81
C THR A 159 -25.00 19.80 -11.03
N PHE A 160 -24.64 19.20 -12.17
CA PHE A 160 -24.85 17.77 -12.43
C PHE A 160 -24.12 16.89 -11.39
N TYR A 161 -22.83 17.13 -11.14
CA TYR A 161 -22.08 16.32 -10.17
C TYR A 161 -22.57 16.50 -8.73
N GLN A 162 -23.00 17.71 -8.35
CA GLN A 162 -23.57 17.98 -7.03
C GLN A 162 -24.94 17.32 -6.85
N ASN A 163 -25.84 17.47 -7.82
CA ASN A 163 -27.23 17.02 -7.66
C ASN A 163 -27.40 15.53 -7.98
N GLU A 164 -26.85 15.07 -9.09
CA GLU A 164 -27.05 13.69 -9.56
C GLU A 164 -26.06 12.73 -8.87
N MET A 165 -24.78 13.13 -8.77
CA MET A 165 -23.73 12.26 -8.25
C MET A 165 -23.39 12.51 -6.77
N LYS A 166 -24.03 13.51 -6.12
CA LYS A 166 -23.82 13.90 -4.71
C LYS A 166 -22.34 14.11 -4.35
N VAL A 167 -21.64 14.80 -5.23
CA VAL A 167 -20.24 15.19 -5.06
C VAL A 167 -20.16 16.66 -4.64
N ASP A 168 -19.65 16.90 -3.45
CA ASP A 168 -19.37 18.24 -2.94
C ASP A 168 -17.99 18.70 -3.42
N PHE A 169 -17.90 19.93 -3.89
CA PHE A 169 -16.64 20.53 -4.35
C PHE A 169 -16.03 21.41 -3.27
N ILE A 170 -14.76 21.18 -2.97
CA ILE A 170 -13.97 22.01 -2.05
C ILE A 170 -13.15 22.98 -2.91
N GLU A 171 -13.71 24.17 -3.17
CA GLU A 171 -13.19 25.15 -4.13
C GLU A 171 -12.03 26.01 -3.59
N GLU A 172 -11.86 26.09 -2.27
CA GLU A 172 -10.98 27.08 -1.63
C GLU A 172 -9.65 26.50 -1.10
N CYS A 173 -9.38 25.22 -1.32
CA CYS A 173 -8.22 24.56 -0.72
C CYS A 173 -7.33 23.95 -1.79
N ASP A 174 -6.05 24.35 -1.80
CA ASP A 174 -5.03 23.61 -2.57
C ASP A 174 -4.93 22.16 -2.05
N VAL A 175 -4.66 21.20 -2.93
CA VAL A 175 -4.58 19.78 -2.54
C VAL A 175 -3.51 19.56 -1.46
N GLN A 176 -2.37 20.27 -1.53
CA GLN A 176 -1.33 20.12 -0.52
C GLN A 176 -1.80 20.64 0.82
N GLU A 177 -2.47 21.79 0.82
CA GLU A 177 -3.05 22.38 2.02
C GLU A 177 -4.11 21.46 2.62
N PHE A 178 -5.00 20.88 1.81
CA PHE A 178 -6.00 19.92 2.26
C PHE A 178 -5.35 18.71 2.92
N ILE A 179 -4.33 18.15 2.28
CA ILE A 179 -3.59 16.98 2.82
C ILE A 179 -2.93 17.33 4.16
N LEU A 180 -2.36 18.54 4.29
CA LEU A 180 -1.76 19.01 5.54
C LEU A 180 -2.81 19.19 6.65
N GLN A 181 -3.94 19.81 6.34
CA GLN A 181 -5.06 19.98 7.27
C GLN A 181 -5.61 18.61 7.71
N LEU A 182 -5.83 17.69 6.77
CA LEU A 182 -6.29 16.33 7.06
C LEU A 182 -5.28 15.56 7.92
N TYR A 183 -3.98 15.70 7.64
CA TYR A 183 -2.93 15.11 8.45
C TYR A 183 -2.92 15.68 9.88
N GLY A 184 -3.04 17.01 10.02
CA GLY A 184 -3.11 17.69 11.32
C GLY A 184 -4.33 17.27 12.14
N ALA A 185 -5.51 17.25 11.53
CA ALA A 185 -6.75 16.78 12.15
C ALA A 185 -6.63 15.31 12.61
N CYS A 186 -6.08 14.44 11.78
CA CYS A 186 -5.80 13.05 12.17
C CYS A 186 -4.80 12.96 13.33
N GLY A 187 -3.85 13.89 13.40
CA GLY A 187 -2.87 14.00 14.49
C GLY A 187 -3.51 14.39 15.80
N HIS A 188 -4.34 15.44 15.80
CA HIS A 188 -5.10 15.87 16.97
C HIS A 188 -6.03 14.77 17.51
N LEU A 189 -6.63 13.99 16.61
CA LEU A 189 -7.48 12.85 16.97
C LEU A 189 -6.68 11.60 17.39
N GLY A 190 -5.34 11.62 17.30
CA GLY A 190 -4.49 10.47 17.66
C GLY A 190 -4.69 9.24 16.76
N ILE A 191 -5.29 9.41 15.57
CA ILE A 191 -5.61 8.30 14.65
C ILE A 191 -4.58 8.13 13.54
N LEU A 192 -3.56 8.98 13.49
CA LEU A 192 -2.44 8.80 12.57
C LEU A 192 -1.88 7.38 12.74
N ARG A 193 -1.65 6.70 11.62
CA ARG A 193 -0.85 5.47 11.62
C ARG A 193 0.50 5.81 12.20
N THR A 194 0.79 5.30 13.39
CA THR A 194 2.16 5.06 13.82
C THR A 194 2.80 4.30 12.69
N GLN A 195 3.97 4.77 12.20
CA GLN A 195 4.74 3.91 11.33
C GLN A 195 4.84 2.57 12.06
N VAL A 196 4.38 1.47 11.45
CA VAL A 196 4.72 0.14 11.97
C VAL A 196 6.22 0.23 12.19
N PRO A 197 6.72 0.14 13.44
CA PRO A 197 8.14 0.14 13.64
C PRO A 197 8.61 -1.03 12.80
N LYS A 198 9.43 -0.73 11.78
CA LYS A 198 10.16 -1.74 11.02
C LYS A 198 10.53 -2.86 12.00
N PRO A 199 10.49 -4.13 11.63
CA PRO A 199 11.53 -5.01 12.11
C PRO A 199 12.86 -4.46 11.57
N GLN A 200 13.42 -3.46 12.27
CA GLN A 200 14.74 -2.87 12.05
C GLN A 200 15.84 -3.91 12.30
N LEU A 201 15.48 -5.16 12.61
CA LEU A 201 16.39 -6.21 13.00
C LEU A 201 17.34 -6.52 11.86
N LYS A 202 16.85 -6.75 10.63
CA LYS A 202 17.72 -7.04 9.48
C LYS A 202 18.72 -5.92 9.22
N GLU A 203 18.26 -4.68 9.03
CA GLU A 203 19.16 -3.54 8.78
C GLU A 203 20.16 -3.29 9.93
N LYS A 204 19.79 -3.58 11.19
CA LYS A 204 20.71 -3.45 12.34
C LYS A 204 21.70 -4.61 12.41
N VAL A 205 21.25 -5.83 12.16
CA VAL A 205 22.08 -7.05 12.12
C VAL A 205 23.07 -6.96 10.96
N ASP A 206 22.63 -6.58 9.77
CA ASP A 206 23.48 -6.37 8.59
C ASP A 206 24.60 -5.36 8.91
N LYS A 207 24.27 -4.22 9.53
CA LYS A 207 25.25 -3.21 9.92
C LYS A 207 26.28 -3.72 10.92
N GLU A 208 25.88 -4.50 11.91
CA GLU A 208 26.82 -5.03 12.91
C GLU A 208 27.68 -6.17 12.35
N ILE A 209 27.13 -7.00 11.43
CA ILE A 209 27.90 -8.03 10.71
C ILE A 209 28.96 -7.40 9.79
N ILE A 210 28.60 -6.33 9.05
CA ILE A 210 29.54 -5.60 8.19
C ILE A 210 30.69 -4.98 9.02
N LYS A 211 30.41 -4.53 10.24
CA LYS A 211 31.42 -4.01 11.17
C LYS A 211 32.25 -5.10 11.86
N GLY A 212 32.00 -6.38 11.58
CA GLY A 212 32.66 -7.51 12.25
C GLY A 212 32.20 -7.74 13.70
N LYS A 213 31.11 -7.10 14.13
CA LYS A 213 30.58 -7.17 15.51
C LYS A 213 29.49 -8.22 15.63
N ILE A 214 29.88 -9.49 15.47
CA ILE A 214 28.94 -10.63 15.49
C ILE A 214 28.22 -10.75 16.84
N ASP A 215 28.93 -10.53 17.95
CA ASP A 215 28.35 -10.62 19.30
C ASP A 215 27.19 -9.61 19.50
N ASN A 216 27.32 -8.40 18.94
CA ASN A 216 26.26 -7.39 18.95
C ASN A 216 25.07 -7.79 18.07
N ALA A 217 25.34 -8.38 16.89
CA ALA A 217 24.29 -8.87 16.00
C ALA A 217 23.45 -9.97 16.66
N ILE A 218 24.08 -10.89 17.40
CA ILE A 218 23.39 -11.93 18.19
C ILE A 218 22.52 -11.29 19.27
N LYS A 219 23.07 -10.33 20.03
CA LYS A 219 22.34 -9.65 21.11
C LYS A 219 21.06 -8.97 20.59
N LEU A 220 21.14 -8.29 19.44
CA LEU A 220 19.99 -7.67 18.79
C LEU A 220 18.90 -8.68 18.41
N ILE A 221 19.29 -9.86 17.93
CA ILE A 221 18.35 -10.94 17.58
C ILE A 221 17.70 -11.51 18.84
N ILE A 222 18.47 -11.76 19.90
CA ILE A 222 17.92 -12.27 21.17
C ILE A 222 16.93 -11.26 21.78
N GLU A 223 17.29 -9.98 21.87
CA GLU A 223 16.41 -8.92 22.37
C GLU A 223 15.11 -8.82 21.57
N PHE A 224 15.18 -9.04 20.25
CA PHE A 224 14.00 -9.08 19.40
C PHE A 224 13.13 -10.32 19.68
N LEU A 225 13.74 -11.50 19.81
CA LEU A 225 13.03 -12.75 20.10
C LEU A 225 12.35 -12.70 21.48
N ASP A 226 13.00 -12.07 22.47
CA ASP A 226 12.45 -11.84 23.81
C ASP A 226 11.20 -10.94 23.76
N LYS A 227 11.29 -9.82 23.04
CA LYS A 227 10.13 -8.92 22.87
C LYS A 227 8.93 -9.59 22.20
N ASN A 228 9.18 -10.56 21.32
CA ASN A 228 8.15 -11.28 20.58
C ASN A 228 7.76 -12.64 21.20
N LYS A 229 8.28 -12.98 22.39
CA LYS A 229 7.98 -14.24 23.12
C LYS A 229 8.26 -15.52 22.31
N LEU A 230 9.34 -15.54 21.51
CA LEU A 230 9.69 -16.65 20.62
C LEU A 230 10.75 -17.61 21.22
N GLU A 231 10.44 -18.21 22.37
CA GLU A 231 11.40 -18.99 23.18
C GLU A 231 12.07 -20.16 22.45
N LYS A 232 11.33 -20.91 21.61
CA LYS A 232 11.91 -22.03 20.84
C LYS A 232 13.01 -21.55 19.89
N LYS A 233 12.82 -20.40 19.24
CA LYS A 233 13.81 -19.84 18.31
C LYS A 233 14.97 -19.20 19.08
N LYS A 234 14.71 -18.56 20.22
CA LYS A 234 15.73 -18.01 21.11
C LYS A 234 16.73 -19.08 21.56
N ASN A 235 16.23 -20.24 22.01
CA ASN A 235 17.08 -21.35 22.44
C ASN A 235 17.99 -21.88 21.32
N ALA A 236 17.53 -21.84 20.07
CA ALA A 236 18.37 -22.20 18.92
C ALA A 236 19.51 -21.19 18.72
N ILE A 237 19.23 -19.88 18.84
CA ILE A 237 20.26 -18.82 18.75
C ILE A 237 21.28 -18.94 19.87
N ILE A 238 20.85 -19.22 21.10
CA ILE A 238 21.75 -19.38 22.26
C ILE A 238 22.69 -20.57 22.04
N ARG A 239 22.19 -21.71 21.53
CA ARG A 239 23.02 -22.87 21.19
C ARG A 239 24.05 -22.53 20.12
N LEU A 240 23.63 -21.80 19.08
CA LEU A 240 24.49 -21.35 18.00
C LEU A 240 25.57 -20.38 18.49
N GLN A 241 25.23 -19.44 19.37
CA GLN A 241 26.20 -18.57 20.04
C GLN A 241 27.23 -19.38 20.84
N GLY A 242 26.78 -20.42 21.56
CA GLY A 242 27.68 -21.34 22.27
C GLY A 242 28.69 -22.02 21.34
N ASN A 243 28.23 -22.54 20.19
CA ASN A 243 29.10 -23.17 19.19
C ASN A 243 30.11 -22.17 18.60
N TYR A 244 29.65 -20.95 18.28
CA TYR A 244 30.53 -19.89 17.76
C TYR A 244 31.63 -19.53 18.77
N ASN A 245 31.28 -19.35 20.04
CA ASN A 245 32.26 -19.05 21.09
C ASN A 245 33.26 -20.19 21.28
N ALA A 246 32.81 -21.44 21.28
CA ALA A 246 33.71 -22.60 21.38
C ALA A 246 34.70 -22.67 20.20
N ASN A 247 34.26 -22.34 18.98
CA ASN A 247 35.16 -22.28 17.82
C ASN A 247 36.12 -21.09 17.90
N LYS A 248 35.68 -19.94 18.42
CA LYS A 248 36.52 -18.76 18.68
C LYS A 248 37.62 -19.08 19.70
N ASP A 249 37.29 -19.79 20.76
CA ASP A 249 38.26 -20.22 21.79
C ASP A 249 39.27 -21.21 21.21
N LYS A 250 38.81 -22.20 20.43
CA LYS A 250 39.70 -23.14 19.72
C LYS A 250 40.66 -22.42 18.78
N PHE A 251 40.19 -21.39 18.08
CA PHE A 251 41.04 -20.58 17.21
C PHE A 251 42.09 -19.80 18.01
N GLN A 252 41.69 -19.18 19.13
CA GLN A 252 42.63 -18.49 20.03
C GLN A 252 43.68 -19.42 20.63
N GLN A 253 43.29 -20.66 20.94
CA GLN A 253 44.19 -21.72 21.42
C GLN A 253 45.03 -22.38 20.30
N LYS A 254 44.91 -21.91 19.04
CA LYS A 254 45.59 -22.46 17.86
C LYS A 254 45.27 -23.94 17.57
N LEU A 255 44.11 -24.42 18.02
CA LEU A 255 43.63 -25.79 17.80
C LEU A 255 42.99 -26.00 16.43
N ILE A 256 42.61 -24.91 15.76
CA ILE A 256 42.06 -24.92 14.39
C ILE A 256 42.81 -23.93 13.51
N LYS A 257 42.89 -24.22 12.21
CA LYS A 257 43.52 -23.33 11.23
C LYS A 257 42.64 -22.10 11.00
N LYS A 258 43.28 -21.02 10.56
CA LYS A 258 42.60 -19.76 10.24
C LYS A 258 41.55 -19.94 9.14
N GLU A 259 41.87 -20.72 8.11
CA GLU A 259 40.98 -21.00 6.99
C GLU A 259 39.69 -21.69 7.47
N ASP A 260 39.82 -22.71 8.32
CA ASP A 260 38.68 -23.46 8.87
C ASP A 260 37.79 -22.55 9.75
N PHE A 261 38.41 -21.66 10.54
CA PHE A 261 37.67 -20.71 11.35
C PHE A 261 36.91 -19.67 10.51
N GLU A 262 37.52 -19.14 9.43
CA GLU A 262 36.86 -18.18 8.53
C GLU A 262 35.66 -18.78 7.80
N VAL A 263 35.74 -20.07 7.41
CA VAL A 263 34.60 -20.78 6.79
C VAL A 263 33.44 -20.92 7.77
N GLU A 264 33.72 -21.36 9.00
CA GLU A 264 32.71 -21.47 10.06
C GLU A 264 32.09 -20.12 10.44
N GLU A 265 32.91 -19.07 10.52
CA GLU A 265 32.44 -17.71 10.79
C GLU A 265 31.53 -17.18 9.67
N ASN A 266 31.84 -17.46 8.40
CA ASN A 266 31.01 -17.06 7.27
C ASN A 266 29.70 -17.84 7.20
N ASN A 267 29.72 -19.14 7.50
CA ASN A 267 28.50 -19.95 7.62
C ASN A 267 27.60 -19.40 8.73
N PHE A 268 28.19 -19.01 9.85
CA PHE A 268 27.48 -18.40 10.97
C PHE A 268 26.86 -17.05 10.61
N LYS A 269 27.62 -16.15 9.96
CA LYS A 269 27.11 -14.87 9.44
C LYS A 269 25.93 -15.07 8.50
N LYS A 270 26.04 -16.01 7.56
CA LYS A 270 24.98 -16.34 6.61
C LYS A 270 23.70 -16.77 7.32
N TYR A 271 23.82 -17.61 8.33
CA TYR A 271 22.68 -18.08 9.13
C TYR A 271 22.00 -16.95 9.90
N LEU A 272 22.77 -16.03 10.52
CA LEU A 272 22.22 -14.86 11.20
C LEU A 272 21.48 -13.92 10.23
N LEU A 273 22.00 -13.72 9.02
CA LEU A 273 21.37 -12.90 7.98
C LEU A 273 20.05 -13.51 7.47
N GLU A 274 20.03 -14.83 7.30
CA GLU A 274 18.83 -15.57 6.89
C GLU A 274 17.73 -15.50 7.95
N LEU A 275 18.09 -15.70 9.22
CA LEU A 275 17.18 -15.51 10.34
C LEU A 275 16.66 -14.08 10.42
N ALA A 276 17.54 -13.08 10.37
CA ALA A 276 17.13 -11.69 10.44
C ALA A 276 16.22 -11.30 9.25
N SER A 277 16.37 -11.96 8.10
CA SER A 277 15.48 -11.82 6.94
C SER A 277 14.12 -12.48 7.13
N ASN A 278 14.05 -13.57 7.90
CA ASN A 278 12.79 -14.24 8.22
C ASN A 278 11.95 -13.49 9.27
N PHE A 279 12.53 -12.49 9.93
CA PHE A 279 11.84 -11.64 10.90
C PHE A 279 11.71 -10.17 10.44
N GLY A 280 12.33 -9.83 9.31
CA GLY A 280 12.34 -8.51 8.67
C GLY A 280 11.25 -8.38 7.61
#